data_AF-A0A1G2XDU6-F1
#
_entry.id   AF-A0A1G2XDU6-F1
#
_cell.length_a   1.000
_cell.length_b   1.000
_cell.length_c   1.000
_cell.angle_alpha   90.00
_cell.angle_beta   90.00
_cell.angle_gamma   90.00
#
_symmetry.space_group_name_H-M   'P 1'
#
loop_
_entity.id
_entity.type
_entity.pdbx_description
1 polymer ?
#
loop_
_entity_poly.entity_id
_entity_poly.type
_entity_poly.pdbx_seq_one_letter_code
_entity_poly.pdbx_strand_id
1 'polypeptide(L)'
;MSKDYIPGSDTAFQAWVNNFITYANTHLPDLGLMPPDTIPLSAANTDFAVKMTANVTAQQTSQSARQAKDDSRDALETAIRQLAQRLQVSASVNDAERAALGITVADTIKTMAVGGLTTRPIGVVDTSQRLRHEIRFSDESTPTKRAKPAGVMGCEIWVSIAAAGEAAPTSADGLTFLSLDTASPYVAEYDGKSGGKTAHYMLRWVKTGVEKGPWSETVSATIAA
;
A
#
# COMPACT_ATOMS: atom_id res chain seq x y z
N MET A 1 27.82 37.60 -19.83
CA MET A 1 26.56 37.99 -19.18
C MET A 1 26.90 39.04 -18.15
N SER A 2 26.40 40.27 -18.29
CA SER A 2 26.64 41.31 -17.28
C SER A 2 25.99 40.86 -15.97
N LYS A 3 26.76 40.73 -14.89
CA LYS A 3 26.19 40.60 -13.55
C LYS A 3 25.55 41.96 -13.25
N ASP A 4 24.22 41.98 -13.14
CA ASP A 4 23.52 43.14 -12.61
C ASP A 4 24.15 43.51 -11.26
N TYR A 5 24.50 44.79 -11.10
CA TYR A 5 25.13 45.28 -9.88
C TYR A 5 24.09 45.42 -8.75
N ILE A 6 22.80 45.34 -9.09
CA ILE A 6 21.69 45.33 -8.15
C ILE A 6 21.52 43.91 -7.58
N PRO A 7 21.65 43.72 -6.26
CA PRO A 7 21.43 42.41 -5.66
C PRO A 7 19.98 41.94 -5.83
N GLY A 8 19.79 40.64 -6.07
CA GLY A 8 18.46 40.08 -6.36
C GLY A 8 17.56 39.81 -5.15
N SER A 9 18.10 39.77 -3.92
CA SER A 9 17.27 39.62 -2.72
C SER A 9 17.02 40.97 -2.07
N ASP A 10 15.80 41.19 -1.55
CA ASP A 10 15.41 42.46 -0.93
C ASP A 10 16.36 42.89 0.19
N THR A 11 16.80 41.95 1.03
CA THR A 11 17.76 42.24 2.11
C THR A 11 19.12 42.69 1.58
N ALA A 12 19.63 42.03 0.54
CA ALA A 12 20.91 42.41 -0.06
C ALA A 12 20.78 43.73 -0.83
N PHE A 13 19.65 43.95 -1.49
CA PHE A 13 19.34 45.20 -2.20
C PHE A 13 19.24 46.37 -1.22
N GLN A 14 18.52 46.22 -0.10
CA GLN A 14 18.40 47.23 0.96
C GLN A 14 19.78 47.61 1.53
N ALA A 15 20.63 46.62 1.81
CA ALA A 15 21.99 46.86 2.30
C ALA A 15 22.85 47.59 1.25
N TRP A 16 22.74 47.18 -0.01
CA TRP A 16 23.47 47.78 -1.12
C TRP A 16 23.04 49.23 -1.37
N VAL A 17 21.74 49.51 -1.45
CA VAL A 17 21.22 50.88 -1.71
C VAL A 17 21.51 51.82 -0.54
N ASN A 18 21.50 51.32 0.71
CA ASN A 18 21.93 52.08 1.88
C ASN A 18 23.39 52.52 1.75
N ASN A 19 24.28 51.61 1.36
CA ASN A 19 25.69 51.93 1.14
C ASN A 19 25.86 52.92 -0.03
N PHE A 20 25.17 52.67 -1.14
CA PHE A 20 25.20 53.51 -2.34
C PHE A 20 24.79 54.96 -2.04
N ILE A 21 23.63 55.16 -1.39
CA ILE A 21 23.11 56.50 -1.05
C ILE A 21 24.03 57.20 -0.04
N THR A 22 24.54 56.46 0.96
CA THR A 22 25.46 57.02 1.98
C THR A 22 26.74 57.55 1.35
N TYR A 23 27.34 56.77 0.46
CA TYR A 23 28.55 57.18 -0.25
C TYR A 23 28.27 58.37 -1.17
N ALA A 24 27.22 58.29 -2.00
CA ALA A 24 26.85 59.35 -2.94
C ALA A 24 26.59 60.69 -2.23
N ASN A 25 25.85 60.69 -1.12
CA ASN A 25 25.59 61.90 -0.33
C ASN A 25 26.86 62.51 0.29
N THR A 26 27.84 61.68 0.63
CA THR A 26 29.12 62.14 1.22
C THR A 26 30.04 62.75 0.17
N HIS A 27 29.96 62.29 -1.09
CA HIS A 27 30.88 62.63 -2.18
C HIS A 27 30.21 63.37 -3.34
N LEU A 28 29.12 64.10 -3.11
CA LEU A 28 28.34 64.77 -4.17
C LEU A 28 29.22 65.58 -5.16
N PRO A 29 30.11 66.49 -4.73
CA PRO A 29 30.91 67.29 -5.67
C PRO A 29 31.91 66.46 -6.47
N ASP A 30 32.52 65.46 -5.84
CA ASP A 30 33.51 64.56 -6.47
C ASP A 30 32.86 63.69 -7.56
N LEU A 31 31.57 63.39 -7.39
CA LEU A 31 30.76 62.63 -8.34
C LEU A 31 30.06 63.51 -9.38
N GLY A 32 30.24 64.84 -9.33
CA GLY A 32 29.57 65.78 -10.22
C GLY A 32 28.05 65.89 -9.98
N LEU A 33 27.60 65.58 -8.77
CA LEU A 33 26.19 65.58 -8.35
C LEU A 33 25.88 66.78 -7.44
N MET A 34 24.60 67.13 -7.38
CA MET A 34 24.04 68.10 -6.45
C MET A 34 23.01 67.42 -5.54
N PRO A 35 22.66 68.02 -4.38
CA PRO A 35 21.65 67.44 -3.48
C PRO A 35 20.31 67.04 -4.15
N PRO A 36 19.77 67.76 -5.15
CA PRO A 36 18.56 67.34 -5.85
C PRO A 36 18.64 65.97 -6.53
N ASP A 37 19.85 65.49 -6.86
CA ASP A 37 20.04 64.22 -7.56
C ASP A 37 19.84 62.99 -6.65
N THR A 38 20.13 63.13 -5.34
CA THR A 38 20.06 62.02 -4.37
C THR A 38 18.84 62.06 -3.45
N ILE A 39 18.13 63.19 -3.37
CA ILE A 39 16.90 63.34 -2.59
C ILE A 39 15.83 62.31 -3.00
N PRO A 40 15.50 62.12 -4.30
CA PRO A 40 14.49 61.13 -4.70
C PRO A 40 14.89 59.69 -4.35
N LEU A 41 16.18 59.36 -4.46
CA LEU A 41 16.70 58.04 -4.11
C LEU A 41 16.58 57.76 -2.60
N SER A 42 16.87 58.76 -1.76
CA SER A 42 16.73 58.65 -0.30
C SER A 42 15.27 58.46 0.14
N ALA A 43 14.35 59.17 -0.52
CA ALA A 43 12.91 59.01 -0.29
C ALA A 43 12.42 57.62 -0.71
N ALA A 44 12.81 57.15 -1.91
CA ALA A 44 12.45 55.82 -2.41
C ALA A 44 13.02 54.70 -1.53
N ASN A 45 14.26 54.83 -1.06
CA ASN A 45 14.88 53.85 -0.17
C ASN A 45 14.14 53.75 1.19
N THR A 46 13.70 54.89 1.73
CA THR A 46 12.91 54.92 2.97
C THR A 46 11.55 54.24 2.79
N ASP A 47 10.85 54.54 1.68
CA ASP A 47 9.57 53.90 1.34
C ASP A 47 9.72 52.38 1.15
N PHE A 48 10.77 51.95 0.44
CA PHE A 48 11.08 50.53 0.25
C PHE A 48 11.34 49.82 1.59
N ALA A 49 12.16 50.39 2.48
CA ALA A 49 12.43 49.81 3.79
C ALA A 49 11.16 49.62 4.63
N VAL A 50 10.26 50.62 4.65
CA VAL A 50 8.97 50.54 5.35
C VAL A 50 8.10 49.40 4.79
N LYS A 51 8.00 49.30 3.46
CA LYS A 51 7.21 48.25 2.79
C LYS A 51 7.82 46.86 2.97
N MET A 52 9.15 46.75 3.00
CA MET A 52 9.84 45.49 3.28
C MET A 52 9.51 44.99 4.69
N THR A 53 9.58 45.85 5.70
CA THR A 53 9.18 45.50 7.08
C THR A 53 7.71 45.10 7.16
N ALA A 54 6.81 45.88 6.54
CA ALA A 54 5.38 45.58 6.52
C ALA A 54 5.08 44.21 5.87
N ASN A 55 5.76 43.88 4.77
CA ASN A 55 5.63 42.59 4.10
C ASN A 55 6.08 41.43 5.01
N VAL A 56 7.23 41.55 5.69
CA VAL A 56 7.71 40.51 6.62
C VAL A 56 6.72 40.29 7.76
N THR A 57 6.19 41.35 8.36
CA THR A 57 5.18 41.24 9.42
C THR A 57 3.89 40.59 8.92
N ALA A 58 3.44 40.94 7.70
CA ALA A 58 2.26 40.34 7.10
C ALA A 58 2.46 38.84 6.81
N GLN A 59 3.65 38.45 6.32
CA GLN A 59 4.00 37.05 6.10
C GLN A 59 3.99 36.25 7.41
N GLN A 60 4.61 36.77 8.48
CA GLN A 60 4.60 36.15 9.79
C GLN A 60 3.18 35.98 10.32
N THR A 61 2.36 37.04 10.24
CA THR A 61 0.96 37.01 10.67
C THR A 61 0.16 35.96 9.90
N SER A 62 0.34 35.88 8.57
CA SER A 62 -0.34 34.88 7.74
C SER A 62 0.08 33.46 8.10
N GLN A 63 1.36 33.23 8.36
CA GLN A 63 1.88 31.90 8.75
C GLN A 63 1.32 31.48 10.12
N SER A 64 1.36 32.38 11.11
CA SER A 64 0.81 32.11 12.44
C SER A 64 -0.70 31.88 12.42
N ALA A 65 -1.45 32.70 11.66
CA ALA A 65 -2.90 32.51 11.52
C ALA A 65 -3.25 31.18 10.84
N ARG A 66 -2.47 30.77 9.84
CA ARG A 66 -2.61 29.45 9.22
C ARG A 66 -2.37 28.34 10.23
N GLN A 67 -1.26 28.39 10.97
CA GLN A 67 -0.92 27.37 11.96
C GLN A 67 -2.00 27.26 13.04
N ALA A 68 -2.45 28.37 13.61
CA ALA A 68 -3.48 28.36 14.66
C ALA A 68 -4.82 27.77 14.18
N LYS A 69 -5.19 28.04 12.92
CA LYS A 69 -6.39 27.47 12.30
C LYS A 69 -6.22 25.97 12.04
N ASP A 70 -5.04 25.53 11.59
CA ASP A 70 -4.72 24.12 11.38
C ASP A 70 -4.71 23.35 12.73
N ASP A 71 -4.11 23.92 13.79
CA ASP A 71 -4.11 23.34 15.14
C ASP A 71 -5.54 23.19 15.71
N SER A 72 -6.39 24.22 15.54
CA SER A 72 -7.80 24.13 15.94
C SER A 72 -8.56 23.05 15.17
N ARG A 73 -8.26 22.88 13.89
CA ARG A 73 -8.87 21.85 13.05
C ARG A 73 -8.48 20.45 13.54
N ASP A 74 -7.21 20.24 13.84
CA ASP A 74 -6.70 18.94 14.33
C ASP A 74 -7.27 18.58 15.70
N ALA A 75 -7.40 19.57 16.59
CA ALA A 75 -8.05 19.40 17.89
C ALA A 75 -9.53 19.00 17.73
N LEU A 76 -10.25 19.66 16.83
CA LEU A 76 -11.65 19.35 16.54
C LEU A 76 -11.80 17.96 15.90
N GLU A 77 -10.96 17.62 14.93
CA GLU A 77 -10.97 16.28 14.31
C GLU A 77 -10.74 15.18 15.34
N THR A 78 -9.79 15.38 16.25
CA THR A 78 -9.51 14.42 17.33
C THR A 78 -10.73 14.20 18.22
N ALA A 79 -11.38 15.28 18.66
CA ALA A 79 -12.58 15.20 19.48
C ALA A 79 -13.75 14.53 18.74
N ILE A 80 -13.97 14.86 17.47
CA ILE A 80 -15.00 14.25 16.63
C ILE A 80 -14.73 12.75 16.45
N ARG A 81 -13.48 12.34 16.18
CA ARG A 81 -13.12 10.92 16.02
C ARG A 81 -13.38 10.13 17.30
N GLN A 82 -13.03 10.68 18.46
CA GLN A 82 -13.30 10.05 19.76
C GLN A 82 -14.81 9.89 20.01
N LEU A 83 -15.60 10.92 19.71
CA LEU A 83 -17.06 10.85 19.83
C LEU A 83 -17.66 9.82 18.86
N ALA A 84 -17.24 9.85 17.59
CA ALA A 84 -17.71 8.92 16.57
C ALA A 84 -17.44 7.47 16.97
N GLN A 85 -16.24 7.15 17.48
CA GLN A 85 -15.92 5.80 17.97
C GLN A 85 -16.85 5.34 19.10
N ARG A 86 -17.18 6.23 20.05
CA ARG A 86 -18.13 5.92 21.13
C ARG A 86 -19.54 5.68 20.60
N LEU A 87 -19.98 6.47 19.62
CA LEU A 87 -21.30 6.30 19.00
C LEU A 87 -21.39 5.02 18.17
N GLN A 88 -20.30 4.62 17.49
CA GLN A 88 -20.25 3.39 16.71
C GLN A 88 -20.56 2.14 17.55
N VAL A 89 -20.05 2.08 18.78
CA VAL A 89 -20.26 0.94 19.69
C VAL A 89 -21.50 1.10 20.59
N SER A 90 -22.19 2.23 20.53
CA SER A 90 -23.34 2.51 21.38
C SER A 90 -24.57 1.74 20.93
N ALA A 91 -25.17 0.98 21.84
CA ALA A 91 -26.46 0.31 21.61
C ALA A 91 -27.65 1.30 21.51
N SER A 92 -27.46 2.55 21.96
CA SER A 92 -28.49 3.59 21.88
C SER A 92 -28.54 4.30 20.53
N VAL A 93 -27.60 4.02 19.62
CA VAL A 93 -27.54 4.65 18.29
C VAL A 93 -27.88 3.60 17.24
N ASN A 94 -28.87 3.91 16.39
CA ASN A 94 -29.26 3.07 15.26
C ASN A 94 -28.54 3.48 13.95
N ASP A 95 -28.68 2.66 12.91
CA ASP A 95 -27.97 2.87 11.64
C ASP A 95 -28.46 4.10 10.86
N ALA A 96 -29.73 4.49 11.01
CA ALA A 96 -30.25 5.71 10.40
C ALA A 96 -29.61 6.95 11.05
N GLU A 97 -29.39 6.93 12.37
CA GLU A 97 -28.69 7.99 13.10
C GLU A 97 -27.21 8.04 12.74
N ARG A 98 -26.54 6.87 12.61
CA ARG A 98 -25.15 6.81 12.11
C ARG A 98 -25.04 7.43 10.70
N ALA A 99 -25.97 7.09 9.80
CA ALA A 99 -26.02 7.65 8.47
C ALA A 99 -26.28 9.17 8.47
N ALA A 100 -27.21 9.63 9.31
CA ALA A 100 -27.52 11.06 9.46
C ALA A 100 -26.32 11.86 10.01
N LEU A 101 -25.51 11.25 10.88
CA LEU A 101 -24.25 11.82 11.38
C LEU A 101 -23.11 11.75 10.36
N GLY A 102 -23.31 11.09 9.22
CA GLY A 102 -22.28 10.92 8.19
C GLY A 102 -21.13 9.99 8.60
N ILE A 103 -21.34 9.13 9.61
CA ILE A 103 -20.36 8.13 10.05
C ILE A 103 -20.68 6.76 9.45
N THR A 104 -19.69 5.87 9.42
CA THR A 104 -19.81 4.53 8.82
C THR A 104 -21.00 3.75 9.38
N VAL A 105 -21.81 3.15 8.51
CA VAL A 105 -22.78 2.12 8.90
C VAL A 105 -22.13 0.76 8.63
N ALA A 106 -21.96 -0.06 9.67
CA ALA A 106 -21.27 -1.34 9.54
C ALA A 106 -22.10 -2.32 8.71
N ASP A 107 -21.47 -2.96 7.72
CA ASP A 107 -22.09 -4.07 7.00
C ASP A 107 -22.18 -5.28 7.93
N THR A 108 -23.41 -5.69 8.24
CA THR A 108 -23.67 -6.89 9.06
C THR A 108 -23.52 -8.19 8.27
N ILE A 109 -23.44 -8.12 6.94
CA ILE A 109 -23.30 -9.29 6.07
C ILE A 109 -21.81 -9.57 5.85
N LYS A 110 -21.29 -10.59 6.52
CA LYS A 110 -19.91 -11.04 6.31
C LYS A 110 -19.78 -11.62 4.90
N THR A 111 -18.96 -10.99 4.05
CA THR A 111 -18.70 -11.37 2.64
C THR A 111 -18.27 -12.84 2.44
N MET A 112 -17.81 -13.52 3.50
CA MET A 112 -17.49 -14.95 3.48
C MET A 112 -18.71 -15.87 3.23
N ALA A 113 -19.94 -15.37 3.37
CA ALA A 113 -21.15 -16.18 3.28
C ALA A 113 -21.65 -16.43 1.85
N VAL A 114 -20.98 -15.91 0.80
CA VAL A 114 -21.51 -16.00 -0.57
C VAL A 114 -20.79 -17.08 -1.37
N GLY A 115 -21.41 -18.28 -1.38
CA GLY A 115 -21.20 -19.35 -2.37
C GLY A 115 -20.27 -20.46 -1.90
N GLY A 116 -20.75 -21.71 -1.80
CA GLY A 116 -19.94 -22.85 -1.38
C GLY A 116 -18.83 -23.24 -2.35
N LEU A 117 -17.90 -24.10 -1.92
CA LEU A 117 -16.86 -24.67 -2.78
C LEU A 117 -17.44 -25.74 -3.72
N THR A 118 -17.87 -25.35 -4.92
CA THR A 118 -18.47 -26.27 -5.89
C THR A 118 -17.48 -26.83 -6.91
N THR A 119 -16.31 -26.20 -7.07
CA THR A 119 -15.28 -26.64 -8.03
C THR A 119 -14.20 -27.46 -7.34
N ARG A 120 -13.47 -28.27 -8.12
CA ARG A 120 -12.28 -29.03 -7.68
C ARG A 120 -11.00 -28.60 -8.41
N PRO A 121 -9.83 -28.83 -7.80
CA PRO A 121 -8.54 -28.69 -8.48
C PRO A 121 -8.33 -29.78 -9.54
N ILE A 122 -7.63 -29.44 -10.61
CA ILE A 122 -7.04 -30.40 -11.55
C ILE A 122 -5.54 -30.46 -11.27
N GLY A 123 -5.03 -31.65 -10.92
CA GLY A 123 -3.61 -31.87 -10.67
C GLY A 123 -2.86 -32.34 -11.92
N VAL A 124 -1.62 -31.88 -12.09
CA VAL A 124 -0.67 -32.38 -13.08
C VAL A 124 0.68 -32.57 -12.39
N VAL A 125 1.31 -33.73 -12.58
CA VAL A 125 2.59 -34.05 -11.93
C VAL A 125 3.70 -34.06 -12.97
N ASP A 126 4.73 -33.25 -12.74
CA ASP A 126 5.98 -33.28 -13.47
C ASP A 126 7.00 -34.13 -12.70
N THR A 127 7.51 -35.17 -13.36
CA THR A 127 8.47 -36.15 -12.83
C THR A 127 9.85 -36.02 -13.48
N SER A 128 10.17 -34.89 -14.10
CA SER A 128 11.45 -34.66 -14.79
C SER A 128 12.67 -34.69 -13.85
N GLN A 129 12.44 -34.54 -12.55
CA GLN A 129 13.49 -34.55 -11.52
C GLN A 129 13.47 -35.88 -10.76
N ARG A 130 14.65 -36.47 -10.58
CA ARG A 130 14.82 -37.70 -9.80
C ARG A 130 14.39 -37.47 -8.35
N LEU A 131 13.59 -38.40 -7.81
CA LEU A 131 13.04 -38.38 -6.45
C LEU A 131 12.26 -37.09 -6.10
N ARG A 132 11.71 -36.39 -7.10
CA ARG A 132 11.00 -35.13 -6.89
C ARG A 132 9.83 -35.02 -7.85
N HIS A 133 8.66 -34.71 -7.31
CA HIS A 133 7.46 -34.41 -8.09
C HIS A 133 7.10 -32.93 -7.93
N GLU A 134 6.92 -32.23 -9.05
CA GLU A 134 6.31 -30.90 -9.05
C GLU A 134 4.82 -31.05 -9.38
N ILE A 135 3.96 -30.75 -8.41
CA ILE A 135 2.50 -30.87 -8.53
C ILE A 135 1.95 -29.50 -8.90
N ARG A 136 1.55 -29.36 -10.16
CA ARG A 136 0.82 -28.21 -10.66
C ARG A 136 -0.67 -28.42 -10.44
N PHE A 137 -1.37 -27.35 -10.08
CA PHE A 137 -2.80 -27.40 -9.87
C PHE A 137 -3.47 -26.11 -10.35
N SER A 138 -4.64 -26.26 -10.96
CA SER A 138 -5.51 -25.18 -11.45
C SER A 138 -6.97 -25.51 -11.16
N ASP A 139 -7.84 -24.51 -11.18
CA ASP A 139 -9.27 -24.75 -10.99
C ASP A 139 -9.90 -25.34 -12.27
N GLU A 140 -10.83 -26.29 -12.11
CA GLU A 140 -11.49 -26.94 -13.27
C GLU A 140 -12.29 -25.95 -14.14
N SER A 141 -12.80 -24.85 -13.57
CA SER A 141 -13.49 -23.82 -14.34
C SER A 141 -12.52 -22.90 -15.11
N THR A 142 -11.25 -22.87 -14.72
CA THR A 142 -10.20 -22.07 -15.36
C THR A 142 -8.89 -22.85 -15.50
N PRO A 143 -8.86 -23.95 -16.28
CA PRO A 143 -7.77 -24.93 -16.25
C PRO A 143 -6.42 -24.37 -16.74
N THR A 144 -6.44 -23.29 -17.51
CA THR A 144 -5.25 -22.61 -18.04
C THR A 144 -4.70 -21.54 -17.10
N LYS A 145 -5.37 -21.25 -15.99
CA LYS A 145 -4.95 -20.24 -14.99
C LYS A 145 -4.40 -20.93 -13.76
N ARG A 146 -3.28 -20.43 -13.23
CA ARG A 146 -2.66 -20.93 -12.00
C ARG A 146 -3.26 -20.34 -10.71
N ALA A 147 -4.17 -19.38 -10.86
CA ALA A 147 -4.85 -18.77 -9.73
C ALA A 147 -5.89 -19.75 -9.16
N LYS A 148 -5.95 -19.82 -7.83
CA LYS A 148 -7.05 -20.49 -7.12
C LYS A 148 -8.36 -19.70 -7.27
N PRO A 149 -9.53 -20.32 -7.07
CA PRO A 149 -10.81 -19.61 -7.15
C PRO A 149 -10.91 -18.50 -6.10
N ALA A 150 -11.75 -17.49 -6.40
CA ALA A 150 -11.97 -16.37 -5.50
C ALA A 150 -12.54 -16.85 -4.15
N GLY A 151 -12.01 -16.32 -3.04
CA GLY A 151 -12.44 -16.70 -1.70
C GLY A 151 -11.91 -18.04 -1.18
N VAL A 152 -11.13 -18.79 -1.98
CA VAL A 152 -10.45 -20.03 -1.56
C VAL A 152 -9.18 -19.70 -0.79
N MET A 153 -8.98 -20.36 0.36
CA MET A 153 -7.79 -20.20 1.19
C MET A 153 -6.57 -20.88 0.54
N GLY A 154 -6.73 -22.12 0.07
CA GLY A 154 -5.66 -22.89 -0.57
C GLY A 154 -6.13 -24.24 -1.09
N CYS A 155 -5.19 -25.01 -1.62
CA CYS A 155 -5.36 -26.39 -2.07
C CYS A 155 -4.75 -27.35 -1.05
N GLU A 156 -5.54 -28.23 -0.46
CA GLU A 156 -4.98 -29.39 0.22
C GLU A 156 -4.47 -30.39 -0.82
N ILE A 157 -3.31 -30.97 -0.54
CA ILE A 157 -2.65 -32.00 -1.35
C ILE A 157 -2.45 -33.21 -0.45
N TRP A 158 -2.92 -34.35 -0.92
CA TRP A 158 -2.87 -35.62 -0.21
C TRP A 158 -2.23 -36.68 -1.10
N VAL A 159 -1.46 -37.60 -0.51
CA VAL A 159 -0.69 -38.59 -1.25
C VAL A 159 -0.74 -39.97 -0.59
N SER A 160 -0.73 -41.02 -1.40
CA SER A 160 -0.38 -42.38 -0.99
C SER A 160 0.72 -42.93 -1.91
N ILE A 161 1.67 -43.67 -1.33
CA ILE A 161 2.80 -44.26 -2.07
C ILE A 161 2.62 -45.77 -2.08
N ALA A 162 2.38 -46.34 -3.25
CA ALA A 162 2.14 -47.77 -3.45
C ALA A 162 3.27 -48.40 -4.28
N ALA A 163 3.42 -49.72 -4.23
CA ALA A 163 4.39 -50.39 -5.10
C ALA A 163 4.01 -50.20 -6.59
N ALA A 164 4.98 -50.35 -7.48
CA ALA A 164 4.75 -50.16 -8.91
C ALA A 164 3.63 -51.09 -9.42
N GLY A 165 2.58 -50.50 -9.99
CA GLY A 165 1.45 -51.25 -10.54
C GLY A 165 0.38 -51.66 -9.51
N GLU A 166 0.52 -51.30 -8.24
CA GLU A 166 -0.57 -51.42 -7.27
C GLU A 166 -1.67 -50.39 -7.56
N ALA A 167 -2.91 -50.75 -7.22
CA ALA A 167 -4.05 -49.88 -7.48
C ALA A 167 -4.03 -48.64 -6.56
N ALA A 168 -4.46 -47.50 -7.11
CA ALA A 168 -4.68 -46.30 -6.33
C ALA A 168 -5.76 -46.55 -5.24
N PRO A 169 -5.68 -45.86 -4.09
CA PRO A 169 -6.76 -45.89 -3.10
C PRO A 169 -8.10 -45.51 -3.74
N THR A 170 -9.17 -46.24 -3.39
CA THR A 170 -10.54 -45.96 -3.86
C THR A 170 -11.22 -44.83 -3.11
N SER A 171 -10.62 -44.34 -2.02
CA SER A 171 -11.12 -43.23 -1.21
C SER A 171 -9.97 -42.44 -0.58
N ALA A 172 -10.29 -41.24 -0.11
CA ALA A 172 -9.32 -40.34 0.52
C ALA A 172 -8.77 -40.85 1.87
N ASP A 173 -9.42 -41.83 2.50
CA ASP A 173 -9.00 -42.37 3.80
C ASP A 173 -7.66 -43.13 3.71
N GLY A 174 -7.29 -43.60 2.52
CA GLY A 174 -6.00 -44.24 2.24
C GLY A 174 -4.87 -43.26 1.92
N LEU A 175 -5.11 -41.95 1.98
CA LEU A 175 -4.13 -40.91 1.69
C LEU A 175 -3.58 -40.27 2.97
N THR A 176 -2.33 -39.82 2.90
CA THR A 176 -1.70 -39.01 3.93
C THR A 176 -1.67 -37.55 3.50
N PHE A 177 -1.97 -36.64 4.41
CA PHE A 177 -1.88 -35.21 4.17
C PHE A 177 -0.43 -34.80 3.87
N LEU A 178 -0.24 -34.06 2.79
CA LEU A 178 1.08 -33.59 2.36
C LEU A 178 1.25 -32.10 2.66
N SER A 179 0.33 -31.26 2.19
CA SER A 179 0.39 -29.81 2.39
C SER A 179 -0.95 -29.12 2.12
N LEU A 180 -1.08 -27.90 2.64
CA LEU A 180 -2.07 -26.91 2.23
C LEU A 180 -1.31 -25.78 1.53
N ASP A 181 -1.34 -25.76 0.20
CA ASP A 181 -0.60 -24.78 -0.58
C ASP A 181 -1.51 -23.63 -1.04
N THR A 182 -0.98 -22.41 -1.00
CA THR A 182 -1.71 -21.21 -1.42
C THR A 182 -1.46 -20.84 -2.88
N ALA A 183 -0.47 -21.45 -3.55
CA ALA A 183 -0.11 -21.21 -4.94
C ALA A 183 0.51 -22.44 -5.63
N SER A 184 0.27 -22.61 -6.93
CA SER A 184 0.89 -23.68 -7.71
C SER A 184 2.28 -23.26 -8.23
N PRO A 185 3.31 -24.13 -8.21
CA PRO A 185 3.26 -25.56 -7.88
C PRO A 185 3.74 -25.89 -6.46
N TYR A 186 3.29 -27.03 -5.94
CA TYR A 186 3.88 -27.65 -4.76
C TYR A 186 4.99 -28.62 -5.17
N VAL A 187 6.06 -28.69 -4.38
CA VAL A 187 7.18 -29.61 -4.62
C VAL A 187 7.19 -30.69 -3.55
N ALA A 188 7.01 -31.94 -3.97
CA ALA A 188 7.15 -33.12 -3.12
C ALA A 188 8.51 -33.78 -3.36
N GLU A 189 9.27 -34.01 -2.29
CA GLU A 189 10.56 -34.70 -2.34
C GLU A 189 10.43 -36.09 -1.71
N TYR A 190 11.11 -37.07 -2.30
CA TYR A 190 11.04 -38.47 -1.92
C TYR A 190 12.41 -39.01 -1.52
N ASP A 191 12.40 -39.99 -0.61
CA ASP A 191 13.62 -40.74 -0.30
C ASP A 191 13.97 -41.75 -1.41
N GLY A 192 15.22 -42.20 -1.42
CA GLY A 192 15.67 -43.20 -2.40
C GLY A 192 14.96 -44.56 -2.30
N LYS A 193 14.31 -44.88 -1.17
CA LYS A 193 13.55 -46.13 -0.98
C LYS A 193 12.19 -46.08 -1.69
N SER A 194 11.75 -44.88 -2.04
CA SER A 194 10.52 -44.62 -2.78
C SER A 194 10.74 -44.65 -4.29
N GLY A 195 11.99 -44.70 -4.76
CA GLY A 195 12.31 -44.84 -6.17
C GLY A 195 11.64 -46.06 -6.81
N GLY A 196 10.98 -45.86 -7.95
CA GLY A 196 10.24 -46.87 -8.68
C GLY A 196 8.82 -47.13 -8.17
N LYS A 197 8.42 -46.57 -7.02
CA LYS A 197 7.03 -46.65 -6.51
C LYS A 197 6.12 -45.64 -7.21
N THR A 198 4.81 -45.81 -7.07
CA THR A 198 3.81 -44.90 -7.62
C THR A 198 3.22 -44.02 -6.52
N ALA A 199 3.27 -42.70 -6.71
CA ALA A 199 2.60 -41.73 -5.87
C ALA A 199 1.21 -41.41 -6.46
N HIS A 200 0.16 -41.62 -5.68
CA HIS A 200 -1.22 -41.30 -6.01
C HIS A 200 -1.66 -40.05 -5.25
N TYR A 201 -2.00 -38.98 -5.97
CA TYR A 201 -2.39 -37.70 -5.39
C TYR A 201 -3.88 -37.43 -5.56
N MET A 202 -4.49 -36.88 -4.52
CA MET A 202 -5.81 -36.23 -4.60
C MET A 202 -5.73 -34.85 -3.96
N LEU A 203 -6.42 -33.88 -4.55
CA LEU A 203 -6.38 -32.48 -4.20
C LEU A 203 -7.80 -31.97 -3.89
N ARG A 204 -7.94 -30.96 -3.04
CA ARG A 204 -9.22 -30.25 -2.86
C ARG A 204 -9.01 -28.79 -2.46
N TRP A 205 -9.94 -27.92 -2.88
CA TRP A 205 -9.98 -26.54 -2.40
C TRP A 205 -10.50 -26.47 -0.96
N VAL A 206 -9.99 -25.51 -0.19
CA VAL A 206 -10.42 -25.26 1.20
C VAL A 206 -10.59 -23.77 1.45
N LYS A 207 -11.60 -23.39 2.24
CA LYS A 207 -11.81 -22.01 2.72
C LYS A 207 -11.41 -21.83 4.19
N THR A 208 -11.31 -20.59 4.61
CA THR A 208 -11.25 -20.21 6.02
C THR A 208 -12.56 -20.63 6.71
N GLY A 209 -12.48 -21.48 7.75
CA GLY A 209 -13.66 -22.03 8.43
C GLY A 209 -13.97 -23.51 8.17
N VAL A 210 -13.01 -24.28 7.64
CA VAL A 210 -13.07 -25.75 7.45
C VAL A 210 -14.02 -26.23 6.34
N GLU A 211 -14.63 -25.32 5.58
CA GLU A 211 -15.36 -25.71 4.37
C GLU A 211 -14.39 -26.28 3.32
N LYS A 212 -14.70 -27.48 2.83
CA LYS A 212 -13.89 -28.28 1.90
C LYS A 212 -14.67 -28.54 0.62
N GLY A 213 -14.03 -28.31 -0.51
CA GLY A 213 -14.60 -28.57 -1.83
C GLY A 213 -14.53 -30.06 -2.20
N PRO A 214 -15.11 -30.42 -3.36
CA PRO A 214 -14.98 -31.76 -3.91
C PRO A 214 -13.51 -32.15 -4.14
N TRP A 215 -13.24 -33.45 -4.05
CA TRP A 215 -11.93 -34.00 -4.39
C TRP A 215 -11.68 -33.96 -5.91
N SER A 216 -10.43 -33.75 -6.28
CA SER A 216 -9.94 -33.95 -7.65
C SER A 216 -10.04 -35.42 -8.07
N GLU A 217 -9.93 -35.66 -9.37
CA GLU A 217 -9.55 -36.99 -9.86
C GLU A 217 -8.17 -37.39 -9.29
N THR A 218 -7.93 -38.69 -9.15
CA THR A 218 -6.64 -39.21 -8.69
C THR A 218 -5.59 -39.04 -9.78
N VAL A 219 -4.49 -38.37 -9.45
CA VAL A 219 -3.34 -38.19 -10.35
C VAL A 219 -2.21 -39.08 -9.88
N SER A 220 -1.75 -39.98 -10.75
CA SER A 220 -0.74 -40.97 -10.40
C SER A 220 0.55 -40.72 -11.17
N ALA A 221 1.69 -40.84 -10.50
CA ALA A 221 2.99 -40.66 -11.12
C ALA A 221 4.04 -41.58 -10.49
N THR A 222 4.90 -42.16 -11.31
CA THR A 222 6.02 -42.98 -10.83
C THR A 222 7.14 -42.09 -10.32
N ILE A 223 7.66 -42.42 -9.13
CA ILE A 223 8.80 -41.73 -8.52
C ILE A 223 10.07 -42.16 -9.25
N ALA A 224 10.62 -41.27 -10.07
CA ALA A 224 11.83 -41.54 -10.84
C ALA A 224 13.02 -41.81 -9.90
N ALA A 225 13.64 -42.97 -10.07
CA ALA A 225 14.63 -43.52 -9.16
C ALA A 225 16.05 -43.06 -9.41
#